data_AF-A0AAN9H9P2-F1
#
_entry.id   AF-A0AAN9H9P2-F1
#
_cell.length_a   1.000
_cell.length_b   1.000
_cell.length_c   1.000
_cell.angle_alpha   90.00
_cell.angle_beta   90.00
_cell.angle_gamma   90.00
#
_symmetry.space_group_name_H-M   'P 1'
#
loop_
_entity.id
_entity.type
_entity.pdbx_description
1 polymer ?
#
loop_
_entity_poly.entity_id
_entity_poly.type
_entity_poly.pdbx_seq_one_letter_code
_entity_poly.pdbx_strand_id
1 'polypeptide(L)'
;MAKVFVYGSLKKGQPNHFSMMDHANGQAEFVAHARTVDRYPLVIATKYNVPYLLNVPGSGQHVTGEIYSVDQQMLDYLDWFEKCPQKYQRSVIRLEVQDGPGGGEHTPKAGSADGPGGGEHTPKTGSSLEAFVYSTKTYEPEWLQKPTYESYDTNGDHGLRYVRREDRSPE
;
A
#
# COMPACT_ATOMS: atom_id res chain seq x y z
N MET A 1 17.10 3.36 -4.28
CA MET A 1 15.69 2.99 -4.45
C MET A 1 15.20 2.29 -3.19
N ALA A 2 14.03 2.68 -2.69
CA ALA A 2 13.37 2.09 -1.52
C ALA A 2 12.11 1.33 -1.97
N LYS A 3 11.68 0.31 -1.22
CA LYS A 3 10.40 -0.35 -1.47
C LYS A 3 9.33 0.24 -0.57
N VAL A 4 8.19 0.61 -1.13
CA VAL A 4 7.02 1.13 -0.41
C VAL A 4 5.81 0.27 -0.70
N PHE A 5 5.09 -0.14 0.34
CA PHE A 5 3.82 -0.82 0.26
C PHE A 5 2.67 0.16 0.45
N VAL A 6 1.80 0.22 -0.55
CA VAL A 6 0.59 1.04 -0.54
C VAL A 6 -0.64 0.13 -0.46
N TYR A 7 -1.51 0.42 0.51
CA TYR A 7 -2.74 -0.35 0.77
C TYR A 7 -4.02 0.46 0.53
N GLY A 8 -3.90 1.79 0.51
CA GLY A 8 -5.02 2.73 0.52
C GLY A 8 -5.17 3.51 -0.79
N SER A 9 -5.35 4.82 -0.67
CA SER A 9 -5.68 5.70 -1.81
C SER A 9 -4.61 5.83 -2.90
N LEU A 10 -3.38 5.38 -2.64
CA LEU A 10 -2.26 5.45 -3.58
C LEU A 10 -2.19 4.23 -4.53
N LYS A 11 -2.94 3.15 -4.24
CA LYS A 11 -2.98 1.95 -5.09
C LYS A 11 -3.51 2.29 -6.50
N LYS A 12 -3.18 1.46 -7.49
CA LYS A 12 -3.75 1.59 -8.84
C LYS A 12 -5.29 1.59 -8.80
N GLY A 13 -5.88 2.49 -9.58
CA GLY A 13 -7.34 2.68 -9.62
C GLY A 13 -7.93 3.43 -8.41
N GLN A 14 -7.12 3.81 -7.42
CA GLN A 14 -7.57 4.57 -6.25
C GLN A 14 -7.33 6.08 -6.41
N PRO A 15 -8.03 6.94 -5.62
CA PRO A 15 -8.15 8.37 -5.90
C PRO A 15 -6.84 9.16 -5.99
N ASN A 16 -5.77 8.74 -5.30
CA ASN A 16 -4.50 9.46 -5.25
C ASN A 16 -3.40 8.75 -6.06
N HIS A 17 -3.72 7.74 -6.88
CA HIS A 17 -2.72 7.01 -7.66
C HIS A 17 -1.93 7.93 -8.61
N PHE A 18 -2.56 9.00 -9.10
CA PHE A 18 -1.90 9.99 -9.97
C PHE A 18 -0.65 10.59 -9.32
N SER A 19 -0.60 10.72 -8.00
CA SER A 19 0.57 11.25 -7.28
C SER A 19 1.79 10.33 -7.39
N MET A 20 1.58 9.01 -7.49
CA MET A 20 2.65 8.02 -7.71
C MET A 20 3.22 8.09 -9.13
N MET A 21 2.40 8.50 -10.10
CA MET A 21 2.75 8.52 -11.53
C MET A 21 3.26 9.89 -12.01
N ASP A 22 3.18 10.91 -11.16
CA ASP A 22 3.67 12.24 -11.47
C ASP A 22 5.19 12.32 -11.27
N HIS A 23 5.93 12.40 -12.37
CA HIS A 23 7.38 12.49 -12.38
C HIS A 23 7.94 13.74 -11.68
N ALA A 24 7.12 14.78 -11.45
CA ALA A 24 7.53 15.92 -10.62
C ALA A 24 7.72 15.53 -9.14
N ASN A 25 7.05 14.46 -8.69
CA ASN A 25 7.17 13.93 -7.33
C ASN A 25 8.32 12.93 -7.20
N GLY A 26 8.92 12.47 -8.29
CA GLY A 26 9.97 11.43 -8.33
C GLY A 26 9.55 10.20 -9.15
N GLN A 27 10.30 9.11 -9.04
CA GLN A 27 10.01 7.85 -9.74
C GLN A 27 9.38 6.81 -8.82
N ALA A 28 8.33 6.14 -9.31
CA ALA A 28 7.72 4.97 -8.68
C ALA A 28 7.42 3.89 -9.72
N GLU A 29 7.99 2.70 -9.53
CA GLU A 29 7.82 1.56 -10.41
C GLU A 29 7.11 0.42 -9.68
N PHE A 30 6.04 -0.10 -10.29
CA PHE A 30 5.30 -1.22 -9.72
C PHE A 30 6.17 -2.48 -9.67
N VAL A 31 6.23 -3.12 -8.50
CA VAL A 31 7.04 -4.32 -8.26
C VAL A 31 6.16 -5.56 -8.17
N ALA A 32 5.13 -5.55 -7.33
CA ALA A 32 4.25 -6.71 -7.13
C ALA A 32 2.99 -6.35 -6.34
N HIS A 33 1.95 -7.17 -6.46
CA HIS A 33 0.91 -7.28 -5.44
C HIS A 33 1.46 -8.03 -4.23
N ALA A 34 1.03 -7.62 -3.05
CA ALA A 34 1.48 -8.23 -1.81
C ALA A 34 0.43 -8.15 -0.72
N ARG A 35 0.67 -8.94 0.32
CA ARG A 35 -0.15 -9.00 1.52
C ARG A 35 0.72 -8.88 2.78
N THR A 36 0.22 -8.23 3.82
CA THR A 36 0.95 -8.16 5.09
C THR A 36 1.09 -9.54 5.72
N VAL A 37 2.29 -9.87 6.22
CA VAL A 37 2.51 -11.12 6.96
C VAL A 37 1.77 -11.09 8.28
N ASP A 38 1.92 -10.02 9.05
CA ASP A 38 1.10 -9.79 10.24
C ASP A 38 -0.27 -9.24 9.87
N ARG A 39 -1.25 -9.48 10.73
CA ARG A 39 -2.56 -8.83 10.61
C ARG A 39 -2.48 -7.39 11.12
N TYR A 40 -3.18 -6.49 10.46
CA TYR A 40 -3.36 -5.10 10.90
C TYR A 40 -4.83 -4.66 10.79
N PRO A 41 -5.30 -3.76 11.69
CA PRO A 41 -6.56 -3.07 11.48
C PRO A 41 -6.41 -2.03 10.37
N LEU A 42 -6.89 -2.34 9.17
CA LEU A 42 -7.15 -1.35 8.14
C LEU A 42 -8.59 -0.86 8.29
N VAL A 43 -8.77 0.40 8.68
CA VAL A 43 -10.09 0.99 8.94
C VAL A 43 -10.34 2.17 8.02
N ILE A 44 -11.60 2.45 7.72
CA ILE A 44 -12.01 3.69 7.05
C ILE A 44 -12.52 4.64 8.12
N ALA A 45 -11.90 5.82 8.22
CA ALA A 45 -12.18 6.75 9.31
C ALA A 45 -12.21 8.21 8.86
N THR A 46 -12.56 9.09 9.80
CA THR A 46 -12.84 10.53 9.62
C THR A 46 -14.05 10.82 8.73
N LYS A 47 -14.53 12.07 8.74
CA LYS A 47 -15.59 12.55 7.83
C LYS A 47 -15.21 12.50 6.33
N TYR A 48 -13.94 12.25 6.02
CA TYR A 48 -13.39 12.20 4.67
C TYR A 48 -13.15 10.77 4.15
N ASN A 49 -13.56 9.74 4.92
CA ASN A 49 -13.45 8.32 4.55
C ASN A 49 -12.02 7.92 4.13
N VAL A 50 -11.04 8.32 4.94
CA VAL A 50 -9.63 8.04 4.68
C VAL A 50 -9.30 6.64 5.22
N PRO A 51 -8.59 5.79 4.44
CA PRO A 51 -8.09 4.51 4.94
C PRO A 51 -6.90 4.71 5.88
N TYR A 52 -6.94 4.09 7.06
CA TYR A 52 -5.84 4.08 8.02
C TYR A 52 -5.45 2.65 8.36
N LEU A 53 -4.17 2.33 8.17
CA LEU A 53 -3.55 1.15 8.76
C LEU A 53 -3.11 1.49 10.18
N LEU A 54 -3.84 1.00 11.18
CA LEU A 54 -3.48 1.20 12.58
C LEU A 54 -2.29 0.30 12.92
N ASN A 55 -1.28 0.86 13.59
CA ASN A 55 -0.06 0.12 13.94
C ASN A 55 -0.27 -0.77 15.18
N VAL A 56 -1.13 -1.78 15.01
CA VAL A 56 -1.49 -2.79 16.02
C VAL A 56 -1.29 -4.18 15.41
N PRO A 57 -0.04 -4.60 15.19
CA PRO A 57 0.26 -5.89 14.56
C PRO A 57 -0.36 -7.05 15.34
N GLY A 58 -0.84 -8.06 14.61
CA GLY A 58 -1.49 -9.25 15.15
C GLY A 58 -3.02 -9.17 15.25
N SER A 59 -3.62 -8.02 14.95
CA SER A 59 -5.07 -7.77 14.99
C SER A 59 -5.63 -7.36 13.62
N GLY A 60 -6.95 -7.43 13.41
CA GLY A 60 -7.54 -7.09 12.11
C GLY A 60 -7.33 -8.17 11.04
N GLN A 61 -6.91 -7.78 9.83
CA GLN A 61 -6.83 -8.64 8.64
C GLN A 61 -5.42 -8.65 8.05
N HIS A 62 -5.13 -9.63 7.20
CA HIS A 62 -3.92 -9.59 6.35
C HIS A 62 -4.16 -8.63 5.18
N VAL A 63 -3.63 -7.42 5.25
CA VAL A 63 -3.98 -6.34 4.32
C VAL A 63 -3.30 -6.55 2.98
N THR A 64 -4.07 -6.47 1.89
CA THR A 64 -3.56 -6.55 0.51
C THR A 64 -3.29 -5.18 -0.08
N GLY A 65 -2.28 -5.12 -0.94
CA GLY A 65 -1.85 -3.89 -1.58
C GLY A 65 -0.77 -4.13 -2.62
N GLU A 66 -0.02 -3.07 -2.90
CA GLU A 66 0.94 -3.02 -4.00
C GLU A 66 2.29 -2.55 -3.47
N ILE A 67 3.37 -3.15 -3.97
CA ILE A 67 4.75 -2.76 -3.69
C ILE A 67 5.25 -1.94 -4.87
N TYR A 68 5.81 -0.77 -4.57
CA TYR A 68 6.51 0.08 -5.53
C TYR A 68 7.98 0.23 -5.13
N SER A 69 8.86 0.23 -6.14
CA SER A 69 10.24 0.69 -6.01
C SER A 69 10.24 2.20 -6.27
N VAL A 70 10.69 2.99 -5.32
CA VAL A 70 10.67 4.45 -5.40
C VAL A 70 12.06 5.05 -5.23
N ASP A 71 12.31 6.17 -5.88
CA ASP A 71 13.51 6.98 -5.61
C ASP A 71 13.37 7.78 -4.31
N GLN A 72 14.44 8.47 -3.93
CA GLN A 72 14.45 9.27 -2.70
C GLN A 72 13.47 10.45 -2.80
N GLN A 73 13.33 11.06 -3.97
CA GLN A 73 12.44 12.20 -4.18
C GLN A 73 10.97 11.80 -3.96
N MET A 74 10.55 10.67 -4.53
CA MET A 74 9.21 10.11 -4.33
C MET A 74 9.01 9.71 -2.87
N LEU A 75 10.02 9.16 -2.21
CA LEU A 75 9.93 8.80 -0.81
C LEU A 75 9.71 10.03 0.09
N ASP A 76 10.44 11.12 -0.16
CA ASP A 76 10.30 12.39 0.57
C ASP A 76 8.94 13.06 0.28
N TYR A 77 8.49 13.00 -0.98
CA TYR A 77 7.15 13.46 -1.35
C TYR A 77 6.07 12.68 -0.59
N LEU A 78 6.18 11.35 -0.50
CA LEU A 78 5.20 10.53 0.20
C LEU A 78 5.18 10.82 1.71
N ASP A 79 6.34 11.07 2.33
CA ASP A 79 6.40 11.48 3.74
C ASP A 79 5.65 12.81 3.97
N TRP A 80 5.88 13.81 3.11
CA TRP A 80 5.15 15.07 3.15
C TRP A 80 3.66 14.88 2.87
N PHE A 81 3.32 14.10 1.84
CA PHE A 81 1.95 13.84 1.42
C PHE A 81 1.17 13.20 2.56
N GLU A 82 1.70 12.17 3.22
CA GLU A 82 1.08 11.48 4.34
C GLU A 82 1.19 12.24 5.67
N LYS A 83 1.72 13.48 5.66
CA LYS A 83 1.91 14.32 6.86
C LYS A 83 2.69 13.58 7.96
N CYS A 84 3.79 12.93 7.59
CA CYS A 84 4.67 12.27 8.54
C CYS A 84 5.53 13.29 9.33
N PRO A 85 5.80 13.07 10.63
CA PRO A 85 5.35 11.96 11.46
C PRO A 85 4.00 12.21 12.20
N GLN A 86 3.32 13.32 11.94
CA GLN A 86 2.16 13.75 12.76
C GLN A 86 0.91 12.91 12.54
N LYS A 87 0.62 12.53 11.28
CA LYS A 87 -0.59 11.77 10.93
C LYS A 87 -0.32 10.29 10.74
N TYR A 88 0.65 9.99 9.88
CA TYR A 88 1.20 8.66 9.70
C TYR A 88 2.67 8.65 10.11
N GLN A 89 3.21 7.47 10.29
CA GLN A 89 4.61 7.22 10.53
C GLN A 89 5.07 6.15 9.54
N ARG A 90 6.19 6.42 8.88
CA ARG A 90 6.83 5.45 8.00
C ARG A 90 7.55 4.40 8.84
N SER A 91 7.16 3.14 8.67
CA SER A 91 7.77 1.98 9.34
C SER A 91 8.05 0.88 8.34
N VAL A 92 8.96 -0.03 8.66
CA VAL A 92 9.23 -1.22 7.84
C VAL A 92 8.34 -2.37 8.31
N ILE A 93 7.72 -3.08 7.37
CA ILE A 93 6.94 -4.30 7.65
C ILE A 93 7.34 -5.42 6.70
N ARG A 94 7.08 -6.67 7.11
CA ARG A 94 7.24 -7.85 6.28
C ARG A 94 5.98 -8.13 5.47
N LEU A 95 6.17 -8.40 4.19
CA LEU A 95 5.12 -8.65 3.21
C LEU A 95 5.35 -10.00 2.54
N GLU A 96 4.26 -10.66 2.20
CA GLU A 96 4.22 -11.83 1.33
C GLU A 96 3.84 -11.39 -0.08
N VAL A 97 4.66 -11.75 -1.08
CA VAL A 97 4.43 -11.41 -2.48
C VAL A 97 3.34 -12.32 -3.06
N GLN A 98 2.30 -11.73 -3.65
CA GLN A 98 1.22 -12.46 -4.31
C GLN A 98 1.54 -12.64 -5.80
N ASP A 99 1.54 -11.58 -6.60
CA ASP A 99 1.79 -11.65 -8.05
C ASP A 99 2.63 -10.47 -8.56
N GLY A 100 3.58 -10.74 -9.47
CA GLY A 100 4.45 -9.73 -10.09
C GLY A 100 3.87 -9.08 -11.36
N PRO A 101 4.62 -8.18 -12.04
CA PRO A 101 4.16 -7.39 -13.20
C PRO A 101 3.86 -8.22 -14.47
N GLY A 102 4.06 -9.54 -14.42
CA GLY A 102 3.79 -10.48 -15.52
C GLY A 102 2.91 -11.67 -15.14
N GLY A 103 2.21 -11.63 -14.00
CA GLY A 103 1.37 -12.74 -13.51
C GLY A 103 -0.06 -12.80 -14.08
N GLY A 104 -0.45 -11.84 -14.91
CA GLY A 104 -1.81 -11.72 -15.43
C GLY A 104 -2.00 -12.32 -16.82
N GLU A 105 -1.81 -13.62 -17.00
CA GLU A 105 -2.46 -14.39 -18.07
C GLU A 105 -2.41 -15.90 -17.76
N HIS A 106 -3.58 -16.51 -17.64
CA HIS A 106 -3.76 -17.94 -17.41
C HIS A 106 -3.08 -18.79 -18.51
N THR A 107 -1.88 -19.31 -18.23
CA THR A 107 -1.39 -20.54 -18.85
C THR A 107 -0.66 -21.38 -17.80
N PRO A 108 -0.99 -22.68 -17.64
CA PRO A 108 -0.20 -23.54 -16.76
C PRO A 108 1.14 -23.82 -17.44
N LYS A 109 2.22 -23.17 -16.99
CA LYS A 109 3.57 -23.60 -17.37
C LYS A 109 4.00 -24.79 -16.53
N ALA A 110 3.73 -25.97 -17.08
CA ALA A 110 4.57 -27.13 -16.84
C ALA A 110 5.94 -26.90 -17.50
N GLY A 111 7.03 -27.23 -16.81
CA GLY A 111 8.35 -27.39 -17.41
C GLY A 111 9.43 -26.44 -16.88
N SER A 112 10.36 -27.02 -16.13
CA SER A 112 11.63 -26.46 -15.67
C SER A 112 12.54 -26.00 -16.82
N ALA A 113 13.36 -24.97 -16.60
CA ALA A 113 14.79 -24.96 -16.93
C ALA A 113 15.45 -23.64 -16.51
N ASP A 114 16.55 -23.76 -15.76
CA ASP A 114 17.54 -22.71 -15.49
C ASP A 114 18.11 -22.11 -16.79
N GLY A 115 18.23 -20.78 -16.81
CA GLY A 115 19.01 -20.03 -17.80
C GLY A 115 19.52 -18.73 -17.17
N PRO A 116 20.83 -18.40 -17.27
CA PRO A 116 21.39 -17.22 -16.62
C PRO A 116 21.40 -16.00 -17.55
N GLY A 117 20.98 -14.83 -17.06
CA GLY A 117 21.31 -13.55 -17.71
C GLY A 117 20.34 -12.38 -17.50
N GLY A 118 20.56 -11.60 -16.42
CA GLY A 118 20.48 -10.13 -16.42
C GLY A 118 19.12 -9.42 -16.34
N GLY A 119 18.88 -8.74 -15.20
CA GLY A 119 17.92 -7.63 -15.08
C GLY A 119 16.97 -7.77 -13.89
N GLU A 120 17.14 -6.92 -12.87
CA GLU A 120 16.34 -6.72 -11.64
C GLU A 120 15.40 -7.85 -11.17
N HIS A 121 15.75 -8.44 -10.01
CA HIS A 121 15.02 -9.49 -9.33
C HIS A 121 13.54 -9.13 -9.09
N THR A 122 12.67 -9.51 -10.01
CA THR A 122 11.23 -9.56 -9.75
C THR A 122 10.98 -10.51 -8.58
N PRO A 123 10.30 -10.07 -7.51
CA PRO A 123 10.06 -10.93 -6.36
C PRO A 123 9.23 -12.15 -6.76
N LYS A 124 9.63 -13.34 -6.29
CA LYS A 124 8.90 -14.58 -6.55
C LYS A 124 7.61 -14.62 -5.74
N THR A 125 6.51 -15.05 -6.33
CA THR A 125 5.25 -15.34 -5.60
C THR A 125 5.51 -16.27 -4.42
N GLY A 126 4.89 -15.97 -3.27
CA GLY A 126 5.08 -16.68 -1.99
C GLY A 126 6.39 -16.35 -1.26
N SER A 127 7.31 -15.59 -1.87
CA SER A 127 8.46 -15.06 -1.13
C SER A 127 8.06 -13.90 -0.22
N SER A 128 8.86 -13.64 0.80
CA SER A 128 8.65 -12.49 1.68
C SER A 128 9.71 -11.42 1.48
N LEU A 129 9.33 -10.15 1.57
CA LEU A 129 10.27 -9.03 1.55
C LEU A 129 9.87 -7.95 2.56
N GLU A 130 10.81 -7.06 2.87
CA GLU A 130 10.57 -5.89 3.70
C GLU A 130 10.34 -4.65 2.83
N ALA A 131 9.34 -3.84 3.20
CA ALA A 131 9.06 -2.56 2.57
C ALA A 131 8.59 -1.54 3.60
N PHE A 132 8.74 -0.25 3.28
CA PHE A 132 8.13 0.83 4.04
C PHE A 132 6.62 0.81 3.89
N VAL A 133 5.91 1.16 4.95
CA VAL A 133 4.46 1.40 4.95
C VAL A 133 4.17 2.64 5.79
N TYR A 134 3.14 3.37 5.40
CA TYR A 134 2.57 4.46 6.20
C TYR A 134 1.49 3.91 7.12
N SER A 135 1.84 3.65 8.38
CA SER A 135 0.89 3.25 9.42
C SER A 135 0.69 4.39 10.42
N THR A 136 -0.32 4.33 11.27
CA THR A 136 -0.53 5.35 12.30
C THR A 136 -0.57 4.76 13.70
N LYS A 137 0.12 5.41 14.64
CA LYS A 137 0.06 5.21 16.09
C LYS A 137 -0.78 6.29 16.78
N THR A 138 -1.23 7.29 16.03
CA THR A 138 -1.92 8.49 16.50
C THR A 138 -3.33 8.51 15.94
N TYR A 139 -4.25 7.85 16.65
CA TYR A 139 -5.64 7.67 16.24
C TYR A 139 -6.58 7.70 17.45
N GLU A 140 -7.86 7.99 17.20
CA GLU A 140 -8.88 7.94 18.24
C GLU A 140 -9.09 6.48 18.70
N PRO A 141 -9.18 6.21 20.01
CA PRO A 141 -9.33 4.84 20.52
C PRO A 141 -10.53 4.07 19.93
N GLU A 142 -11.61 4.78 19.60
CA GLU A 142 -12.81 4.22 18.97
C GLU A 142 -12.55 3.63 17.58
N TRP A 143 -11.46 4.02 16.90
CA TRP A 143 -11.11 3.45 15.59
C TRP A 143 -10.76 1.97 15.68
N LEU A 144 -10.34 1.47 16.85
CA LEU A 144 -10.09 0.05 17.08
C LEU A 144 -11.36 -0.81 17.03
N GLN A 145 -12.54 -0.17 17.16
CA GLN A 145 -13.84 -0.85 17.10
C GLN A 145 -14.49 -0.76 15.70
N LYS A 146 -13.85 -0.08 14.75
CA LYS A 146 -14.37 0.04 13.37
C LYS A 146 -14.20 -1.28 12.61
N PRO A 147 -15.04 -1.52 11.59
CA PRO A 147 -14.82 -2.63 10.65
C PRO A 147 -13.41 -2.58 10.05
N THR A 148 -12.78 -3.75 9.98
CA THR A 148 -11.45 -3.91 9.40
C THR A 148 -11.55 -4.53 8.01
N TYR A 149 -10.75 -4.04 7.08
CA TYR A 149 -10.81 -4.46 5.67
C TYR A 149 -9.54 -5.22 5.27
N GLU A 150 -9.69 -6.24 4.43
CA GLU A 150 -8.55 -6.91 3.78
C GLU A 150 -7.97 -6.06 2.65
N SER A 151 -8.82 -5.42 1.85
CA SER A 151 -8.42 -4.52 0.75
C SER A 151 -9.29 -3.28 0.80
N TYR A 152 -8.66 -2.11 0.74
CA TYR A 152 -9.38 -0.86 0.56
C TYR A 152 -9.73 -0.61 -0.91
N ASP A 153 -10.96 -0.19 -1.16
CA ASP A 153 -11.42 0.38 -2.42
C ASP A 153 -12.37 1.56 -2.14
N THR A 154 -12.09 2.75 -2.68
CA THR A 154 -12.98 3.90 -2.54
C THR A 154 -14.42 3.65 -3.05
N ASN A 155 -14.62 2.68 -3.95
CA ASN A 155 -15.94 2.30 -4.47
C ASN A 155 -16.42 0.95 -3.92
N GLY A 156 -15.84 0.49 -2.80
CA GLY A 156 -16.19 -0.76 -2.17
C GLY A 156 -17.63 -0.79 -1.64
N ASP A 157 -18.10 -2.00 -1.33
CA ASP A 157 -19.43 -2.30 -0.80
C ASP A 157 -19.77 -1.62 0.55
N HIS A 158 -18.74 -1.14 1.27
CA HIS A 158 -18.90 -0.33 2.47
C HIS A 158 -19.59 1.02 2.22
N GLY A 159 -19.68 1.51 0.98
CA GLY A 159 -20.39 2.75 0.63
C GLY A 159 -19.72 4.05 1.12
N LEU A 160 -18.53 3.95 1.72
CA LEU A 160 -17.75 5.06 2.27
C LEU A 160 -16.74 5.59 1.25
N ARG A 161 -17.21 6.41 0.31
CA ARG A 161 -16.36 6.98 -0.76
C ARG A 161 -15.38 8.02 -0.22
N TYR A 162 -14.12 7.93 -0.62
CA TYR A 162 -13.06 8.87 -0.23
C TYR A 162 -13.36 10.30 -0.69
N VAL A 163 -13.19 11.25 0.22
CA VAL A 163 -13.29 12.69 -0.08
C VAL A 163 -11.89 13.22 -0.40
N ARG A 164 -11.69 13.67 -1.65
CA ARG A 164 -10.40 14.21 -2.12
C ARG A 164 -10.02 15.46 -1.36
N ARG A 165 -8.71 15.73 -1.24
CA ARG A 165 -8.20 16.87 -0.45
C ARG A 165 -8.77 18.21 -0.92
N GLU A 166 -8.93 18.38 -2.23
CA GLU A 166 -9.53 19.57 -2.85
C GLU A 166 -11.01 19.79 -2.48
N ASP A 167 -11.72 18.72 -2.14
CA ASP A 167 -13.15 18.75 -1.81
C ASP A 167 -13.39 18.88 -0.28
N ARG A 168 -12.32 19.00 0.52
CA ARG A 168 -12.42 19.07 1.99
C ARG A 168 -12.63 20.50 2.45
N SER A 169 -13.56 20.69 3.37
CA SER A 169 -13.61 21.93 4.16
C SER A 169 -12.27 22.12 4.89
N PRO A 170 -11.76 23.37 4.98
CA PRO A 170 -10.61 23.69 5.83
C PRO A 170 -10.82 23.16 7.26
N GLU A 171 -9.74 22.67 7.86
CA GLU A 171 -9.70 22.30 9.28
C GLU A 171 -9.68 23.54 10.18
#